data_AF-A0A061NRG0-F1
#
_entry.id   AF-A0A061NRG0-F1
#
_cell.length_a   1.000
_cell.length_b   1.000
_cell.length_c   1.000
_cell.angle_alpha   90.00
_cell.angle_beta   90.00
_cell.angle_gamma   90.00
#
_symmetry.space_group_name_H-M   'P 1'
#
loop_
_entity.id
_entity.type
_entity.pdbx_description
1 polymer ?
#
loop_
_entity_poly.entity_id
_entity_poly.type
_entity_poly.pdbx_seq_one_letter_code
_entity_poly.pdbx_strand_id
1 'polypeptide(L)' 'MGEIRLSDTERKYTDFGYELVRETLLPELLNEEEDEIMYWGGKLIARKHPLDSVDDIPSFFERAGWVRSV' A
#
# COMPACT_ATOMS: atom_id res chain seq x y z
N MET A 1 4.92 -27.30 4.36
CA MET A 1 4.36 -26.07 3.75
C MET A 1 4.16 -25.07 4.89
N GLY A 2 5.16 -24.25 5.17
CA GLY A 2 5.01 -23.12 6.08
C GLY A 2 4.70 -21.90 5.24
N GLU A 3 3.56 -21.27 5.46
CA GLU A 3 3.25 -19.96 4.88
C GLU A 3 4.28 -18.96 5.41
N ILE A 4 5.12 -18.44 4.53
CA ILE A 4 6.04 -17.35 4.84
C ILE A 4 5.17 -16.15 5.19
N ARG A 5 5.11 -15.79 6.48
CA ARG A 5 4.68 -14.47 6.91
C ARG A 5 5.68 -13.48 6.31
N LEU A 6 5.24 -12.66 5.36
CA LEU A 6 6.06 -11.65 4.67
C LEU A 6 6.57 -10.52 5.59
N SER A 7 6.50 -10.65 6.92
CA SER A 7 6.71 -9.54 7.86
C SER A 7 8.07 -9.47 8.56
N ASP A 8 8.98 -10.43 8.39
CA ASP A 8 10.23 -10.47 9.19
C ASP A 8 11.50 -10.14 8.40
N THR A 9 11.41 -9.36 7.33
CA THR A 9 12.61 -8.89 6.63
C THR A 9 12.47 -7.41 6.31
N GLU A 10 13.38 -6.60 6.88
CA GLU A 10 13.57 -5.17 6.60
C GLU A 10 14.01 -5.00 5.13
N ARG A 11 13.10 -5.20 4.18
CA ARG A 11 13.36 -4.92 2.78
C ARG A 11 13.30 -3.41 2.57
N LYS A 12 14.48 -2.79 2.46
CA LYS A 12 14.60 -1.39 2.07
C LYS A 12 14.34 -1.27 0.57
N TYR A 13 13.20 -0.69 0.22
CA TYR A 13 12.92 -0.19 -1.11
C TYR A 13 13.35 1.27 -1.20
N THR A 14 13.71 1.75 -2.39
CA THR A 14 13.93 3.17 -2.62
C THR A 14 12.60 3.86 -2.92
N ASP A 15 12.47 5.13 -2.55
CA ASP A 15 11.30 5.95 -2.89
C ASP A 15 11.07 5.93 -4.42
N PHE A 16 12.15 6.03 -5.20
CA PHE A 16 12.09 5.91 -6.65
C PHE A 16 11.50 4.56 -7.14
N GLY A 17 11.85 3.44 -6.51
CA GLY A 17 11.29 2.14 -6.87
C GLY A 17 9.80 2.02 -6.55
N TYR A 18 9.37 2.63 -5.44
CA TYR A 18 7.95 2.72 -5.09
C TYR A 18 7.17 3.60 -6.07
N GLU A 19 7.70 4.79 -6.41
CA GLU A 19 7.12 5.70 -7.39
C GLU A 19 7.02 5.06 -8.79
N LEU A 20 8.06 4.36 -9.24
CA LEU A 20 8.04 3.69 -10.55
C LEU A 20 6.90 2.67 -10.65
N VAL A 21 6.63 1.92 -9.59
CA VAL A 21 5.50 0.98 -9.58
C VAL A 21 4.16 1.73 -9.47
N ARG A 22 4.05 2.67 -8.53
CA ARG A 22 2.79 3.35 -8.21
C ARG A 22 2.35 4.36 -9.25
N GLU A 23 3.25 5.24 -9.68
CA GLU A 23 2.95 6.40 -10.53
C GLU A 23 3.17 6.12 -12.01
N THR A 24 3.88 5.04 -12.36
CA THR A 24 4.16 4.69 -13.76
C THR A 24 3.54 3.36 -14.15
N LEU A 25 3.94 2.27 -13.50
CA LEU A 25 3.50 0.93 -13.94
C LEU A 25 2.02 0.68 -13.70
N LEU A 26 1.49 1.01 -12.52
CA LEU A 26 0.09 0.76 -12.19
C LEU A 26 -0.89 1.53 -13.10
N PRO A 27 -0.73 2.84 -13.35
CA PRO A 27 -1.58 3.58 -14.28
C PRO A 27 -1.58 2.98 -15.69
N GLU A 28 -0.41 2.58 -16.20
CA GLU A 28 -0.28 1.96 -17.52
C GLU A 28 -0.97 0.58 -17.60
N LEU A 29 -1.00 -0.18 -16.50
CA LEU A 29 -1.64 -1.50 -16.45
C LEU A 29 -3.16 -1.42 -16.28
N LEU A 30 -3.64 -0.44 -15.51
CA LEU A 30 -5.05 -0.35 -15.12
C LEU A 30 -5.85 0.60 -16.03
N ASN A 31 -5.19 1.58 -16.64
CA ASN A 31 -5.75 2.52 -17.61
C ASN A 31 -7.06 3.16 -17.09
N GLU A 32 -8.15 3.10 -17.85
CA GLU A 32 -9.43 3.73 -17.51
C GLU A 32 -10.09 3.20 -16.22
N GLU A 33 -9.72 2.00 -15.77
CA GLU A 33 -10.30 1.35 -14.58
C GLU A 33 -9.50 1.62 -13.30
N GLU A 34 -8.38 2.36 -13.37
CA GLU A 34 -7.48 2.60 -12.23
C GLU A 34 -8.23 3.10 -10.99
N ASP A 35 -9.02 4.16 -11.14
CA ASP A 35 -9.72 4.78 -10.02
C ASP A 35 -10.67 3.81 -9.29
N GLU A 36 -11.45 3.04 -10.05
CA GLU A 36 -12.39 2.07 -9.49
C GLU A 36 -11.66 0.91 -8.81
N ILE A 37 -10.65 0.36 -9.48
CA ILE A 37 -9.86 -0.76 -8.95
C ILE A 37 -9.11 -0.32 -7.68
N MET A 38 -8.52 0.88 -7.66
CA MET A 38 -7.81 1.42 -6.50
C MET A 38 -8.76 1.70 -5.33
N TYR A 39 -9.97 2.19 -5.59
CA TYR A 39 -10.99 2.37 -4.55
C TYR A 39 -11.41 1.05 -3.89
N TRP A 40 -11.68 0.02 -4.70
CA TRP A 40 -11.99 -1.31 -4.18
C TRP A 40 -10.78 -1.96 -3.50
N GLY A 41 -9.58 -1.69 -4.01
CA GLY A 41 -8.29 -2.07 -3.41
C GLY A 41 -8.14 -1.49 -2.00
N GLY A 42 -8.38 -0.19 -1.82
CA GLY A 42 -8.38 0.46 -0.50
C GLY A 42 -9.38 -0.18 0.46
N LYS A 43 -10.61 -0.45 0.01
CA LYS A 43 -11.61 -1.18 0.82
C LYS A 43 -11.16 -2.58 1.20
N LEU A 44 -10.48 -3.28 0.30
CA LEU A 44 -9.96 -4.63 0.57
C LEU A 44 -8.86 -4.58 1.64
N ILE A 45 -7.95 -3.61 1.53
CA ILE A 45 -6.87 -3.39 2.49
C ILE A 45 -7.45 -3.08 3.87
N ALA A 46 -8.40 -2.15 3.97
CA ALA A 46 -9.05 -1.81 5.24
C ALA A 46 -9.73 -3.02 5.92
N ARG A 47 -10.34 -3.92 5.14
CA ARG A 47 -10.95 -5.15 5.66
C ARG A 47 -9.92 -6.19 6.12
N LYS A 48 -8.76 -6.26 5.45
CA LYS A 48 -7.67 -7.20 5.79
C LYS A 48 -6.78 -6.70 6.92
N HIS A 49 -6.70 -5.38 7.10
CA HIS A 49 -5.91 -4.69 8.12
C HIS A 49 -6.83 -3.79 8.93
N PRO A 50 -7.75 -4.37 9.73
CA PRO A 50 -8.63 -3.59 10.59
C PRO A 50 -7.79 -2.82 11.62
N LEU A 51 -8.25 -1.63 11.96
CA LEU A 51 -7.70 -0.80 13.02
C LEU A 51 -8.68 -0.75 14.18
N ASP A 52 -8.16 -0.63 15.40
CA ASP A 52 -8.96 -0.60 16.63
C ASP A 52 -9.58 0.79 16.84
N SER A 53 -8.86 1.85 16.43
CA SER A 53 -9.33 3.23 16.47
C SER A 53 -9.03 3.99 15.17
N VAL A 54 -9.80 5.06 14.94
CA VAL A 54 -9.50 6.09 13.92
C VAL A 54 -8.14 6.75 14.21
N ASP A 55 -7.73 6.82 15.48
CA ASP A 55 -6.45 7.38 15.90
C ASP A 55 -5.24 6.55 15.42
N ASP A 56 -5.46 5.31 15.00
CA ASP A 56 -4.39 4.43 14.48
C ASP A 56 -4.12 4.65 12.99
N ILE A 57 -4.97 5.42 12.28
CA ILE A 57 -4.84 5.68 10.85
C ILE A 57 -3.48 6.31 10.49
N PRO A 58 -2.99 7.37 11.18
CA PRO A 58 -1.69 7.96 10.86
C PRO A 58 -0.55 6.94 10.94
N SER A 59 -0.52 6.13 11.99
CA SER A 59 0.48 5.08 12.21
C SER A 59 0.45 4.01 11.12
N PHE A 60 -0.74 3.67 10.60
CA PHE A 60 -0.88 2.76 9.47
C PHE A 60 -0.26 3.34 8.20
N PHE A 61 -0.58 4.59 7.87
CA PHE A 61 -0.08 5.25 6.66
C PHE A 61 1.44 5.48 6.70
N GLU A 62 2.01 5.80 7.88
CA GLU A 62 3.45 5.92 8.07
C GLU A 62 4.15 4.57 7.82
N ARG A 63 3.66 3.49 8.44
CA ARG A 63 4.20 2.13 8.23
C ARG A 63 4.06 1.64 6.79
N ALA A 64 3.01 2.08 6.09
CA ALA A 64 2.78 1.75 4.68
C ALA A 64 3.65 2.57 3.72
N GLY A 65 4.33 3.62 4.19
CA GLY A 65 5.07 4.56 3.32
C GLY A 65 4.15 5.40 2.43
N TRP A 66 2.90 5.63 2.85
CA TRP A 66 1.89 6.36 2.06
C TRP A 66 1.75 7.82 2.47
N VAL A 67 2.38 8.22 3.58
CA VAL A 67 2.57 9.62 3.90
C VAL A 67 3.70 10.15 3.03
N ARG A 68 3.49 11.28 2.38
CA ARG A 68 4.57 11.99 1.69
C ARG A 68 5.59 12.43 2.74
N SER A 69 6.80 11.88 2.69
CA SER A 69 7.98 12.50 3.30
C SER A 69 8.15 13.88 2.64
N VAL A 70 7.89 14.94 3.41
CA VAL A 70 8.31 16.30 3.04
C VAL A 70 9.82 16.45 3.12
#